data_AF-A0A841ESQ2-F1
#
_entry.id   AF-A0A841ESQ2-F1
#
_cell.length_a   1.000
_cell.length_b   1.000
_cell.length_c   1.000
_cell.angle_alpha   90.00
_cell.angle_beta   90.00
_cell.angle_gamma   90.00
#
_symmetry.space_group_name_H-M   'P 1'
#
loop_
_entity.id
_entity.type
_entity.pdbx_description
1 polymer ?
#
loop_
_entity_poly.entity_id
_entity_poly.type
_entity_poly.pdbx_seq_one_letter_code
_entity_poly.pdbx_strand_id
1 'polypeptide(L)'
;MFAQLNFPDSLHPHELDDYLAHGWFRMGQTIFTTNFLKFSGIIYSAIWLRIDLSTFEKTKTQQKLEKLNAGFKVVIQPIQLNEKQETLFQKYSNHITFDASPSLENLLFNNGENDIFNTYEVSVYDQEKLIATGFFDLGDNSAAGITCFYDPDYKKHSLGKFLMYQKIDFCKNLGIRYFYPGYFAPGYPLFDYKLDLAKNNLEYLDIHTNNWLSFENFSKDNIPFVIMTQKLKALSEKLNEIGFEHTFFKYDYFDADLMTNLNGLNLFDFPIFIFCFEVDQSNPSPIIVYDIRDSQYHLLLSSSVFRTYADKNIGEHYSTNLLKTVKYLYSSESANIMANIVSVSLIKTI
;
A
#
# COMPACT_ATOMS: atom_id res chain seq x y z
N MET A 1 -2.58 -4.49 -12.74
CA MET A 1 -2.49 -3.09 -12.26
C MET A 1 -1.75 -3.09 -10.93
N PHE A 2 -1.03 -2.02 -10.61
CA PHE A 2 -0.31 -1.81 -9.36
C PHE A 2 -1.18 -1.17 -8.28
N ALA A 3 -2.28 -0.51 -8.65
CA ALA A 3 -3.24 0.06 -7.73
C ALA A 3 -4.66 -0.26 -8.21
N GLN A 4 -5.51 -0.77 -7.33
CA GLN A 4 -6.89 -1.13 -7.64
C GLN A 4 -7.79 -0.89 -6.43
N LEU A 5 -9.05 -0.56 -6.69
CA LEU A 5 -10.08 -0.35 -5.69
C LEU A 5 -11.37 -1.05 -6.13
N ASN A 6 -11.97 -1.81 -5.21
CA ASN A 6 -13.20 -2.56 -5.41
C ASN A 6 -14.28 -2.11 -4.41
N PHE A 7 -15.55 -2.19 -4.85
CA PHE A 7 -16.75 -1.80 -4.12
C PHE A 7 -17.70 -3.01 -3.96
N PRO A 8 -17.35 -4.00 -3.13
CA PRO A 8 -18.25 -5.12 -2.88
C PRO A 8 -19.50 -4.65 -2.10
N ASP A 9 -20.68 -5.09 -2.54
CA ASP A 9 -21.95 -4.80 -1.83
C ASP A 9 -22.03 -5.52 -0.47
N SER A 10 -21.36 -6.67 -0.37
CA SER A 10 -21.19 -7.47 0.85
C SER A 10 -19.86 -8.20 0.78
N LEU A 11 -19.27 -8.53 1.93
CA LEU A 11 -18.03 -9.30 1.98
C LEU A 11 -18.15 -10.45 2.99
N HIS A 12 -18.19 -11.68 2.49
CA HIS A 12 -18.14 -12.86 3.33
C HIS A 12 -16.73 -13.09 3.90
N PRO A 13 -16.59 -13.77 5.06
CA PRO A 13 -15.30 -14.00 5.68
C PRO A 13 -14.24 -14.67 4.77
N HIS A 14 -14.62 -15.67 3.97
CA HIS A 14 -13.72 -16.29 2.98
C HIS A 14 -13.30 -15.34 1.85
N GLU A 15 -14.16 -14.41 1.43
CA GLU A 15 -13.81 -13.42 0.41
C GLU A 15 -12.77 -12.44 0.97
N LEU A 16 -12.90 -12.04 2.23
CA LEU A 16 -11.87 -11.26 2.92
C LEU A 16 -10.54 -12.03 2.98
N ASP A 17 -10.57 -13.33 3.29
CA ASP A 17 -9.36 -14.17 3.26
C ASP A 17 -8.68 -14.16 1.89
N ASP A 18 -9.45 -14.32 0.81
CA ASP A 18 -8.95 -14.30 -0.56
C ASP A 18 -8.34 -12.94 -0.92
N TYR A 19 -9.02 -11.83 -0.58
CA TYR A 19 -8.49 -10.49 -0.78
C TYR A 19 -7.16 -10.28 -0.05
N LEU A 20 -7.11 -10.58 1.25
CA LEU A 20 -5.92 -10.41 2.07
C LEU A 20 -4.75 -11.27 1.54
N ALA A 21 -5.03 -12.50 1.13
CA ALA A 21 -4.03 -13.41 0.56
C ALA A 21 -3.39 -12.86 -0.73
N HIS A 22 -4.08 -11.98 -1.47
CA HIS A 22 -3.58 -11.33 -2.67
C HIS A 22 -3.08 -9.89 -2.42
N GLY A 23 -2.86 -9.50 -1.17
CA GLY A 23 -2.34 -8.17 -0.83
C GLY A 23 -3.36 -7.05 -1.01
N TRP A 24 -4.63 -7.33 -0.74
CA TRP A 24 -5.66 -6.31 -0.63
C TRP A 24 -5.93 -5.95 0.83
N PHE A 25 -6.50 -4.78 1.06
CA PHE A 25 -6.76 -4.25 2.40
C PHE A 25 -7.95 -3.31 2.42
N ARG A 26 -8.58 -3.16 3.58
CA ARG A 26 -9.74 -2.28 3.77
C ARG A 26 -9.39 -0.80 3.61
N MET A 27 -10.29 -0.05 2.99
CA MET A 27 -10.35 1.41 3.02
C MET A 27 -11.82 1.85 3.19
N GLY A 28 -12.20 2.24 4.41
CA GLY A 28 -13.61 2.48 4.72
C GLY A 28 -14.47 1.23 4.48
N GLN A 29 -15.50 1.34 3.65
CA GLN A 29 -16.37 0.23 3.20
C GLN A 29 -16.00 -0.29 1.80
N THR A 30 -14.73 -0.16 1.44
CA THR A 30 -14.16 -0.63 0.17
C THR A 30 -12.89 -1.44 0.43
N ILE A 31 -12.38 -2.11 -0.59
CA ILE A 31 -11.14 -2.89 -0.51
C ILE A 31 -10.19 -2.51 -1.64
N PHE A 32 -8.92 -2.28 -1.32
CA PHE A 32 -7.93 -1.78 -2.27
C PHE A 32 -6.63 -2.59 -2.22
N THR A 33 -5.85 -2.53 -3.29
CA THR A 33 -4.45 -2.94 -3.29
C THR A 33 -3.59 -1.84 -3.89
N THR A 34 -2.35 -1.74 -3.44
CA THR A 34 -1.34 -0.87 -4.04
C THR A 34 0.06 -1.47 -3.88
N ASN A 35 0.96 -1.21 -4.83
CA ASN A 35 2.38 -1.54 -4.72
C ASN A 35 3.29 -0.32 -4.55
N PHE A 36 2.73 0.89 -4.66
CA PHE A 36 3.47 2.14 -4.54
C PHE A 36 2.69 3.17 -3.72
N LEU A 37 3.44 4.06 -3.06
CA LEU A 37 2.90 5.12 -2.20
C LEU A 37 3.64 6.41 -2.50
N LYS A 38 2.97 7.55 -2.34
CA LYS A 38 3.61 8.86 -2.42
C LYS A 38 3.42 9.64 -1.13
N PHE A 39 4.53 9.98 -0.47
CA PHE A 39 4.52 10.85 0.70
C PHE A 39 5.48 12.02 0.49
N SER A 40 4.99 13.24 0.66
CA SER A 40 5.79 14.47 0.50
C SER A 40 6.57 14.54 -0.83
N GLY A 41 5.95 14.04 -1.92
CA GLY A 41 6.56 14.00 -3.25
C GLY A 41 7.56 12.86 -3.48
N ILE A 42 7.82 12.01 -2.49
CA ILE A 42 8.71 10.86 -2.63
C ILE A 42 7.87 9.59 -2.85
N ILE A 43 8.25 8.80 -3.86
CA ILE A 43 7.62 7.52 -4.16
C ILE A 43 8.33 6.40 -3.40
N TYR A 44 7.55 5.55 -2.75
CA TYR A 44 7.98 4.36 -2.03
C TYR A 44 7.27 3.13 -2.57
N SER A 45 7.85 1.95 -2.37
CA SER A 45 7.12 0.70 -2.56
C SER A 45 6.31 0.36 -1.32
N ALA A 46 5.05 -0.05 -1.52
CA ALA A 46 4.25 -0.72 -0.49
C ALA A 46 4.51 -2.22 -0.55
N ILE A 47 4.94 -2.79 0.56
CA ILE A 47 5.18 -4.23 0.69
C ILE A 47 4.20 -4.79 1.73
N TRP A 48 3.22 -5.55 1.26
CA TRP A 48 2.20 -6.17 2.10
C TRP A 48 2.80 -7.20 3.05
N LEU A 49 2.36 -7.18 4.30
CA LEU A 49 2.83 -8.06 5.36
C LEU A 49 1.70 -8.95 5.87
N ARG A 50 2.09 -10.15 6.32
CA ARG A 50 1.25 -11.00 7.17
C ARG A 50 2.10 -11.72 8.20
N ILE A 51 1.45 -12.23 9.24
CA ILE A 51 2.06 -13.05 10.28
C ILE A 51 1.39 -14.42 10.24
N ASP A 52 2.18 -15.49 10.08
CA ASP A 52 1.68 -16.86 10.27
C ASP A 52 1.60 -17.18 11.77
N LEU A 53 0.37 -17.26 12.28
CA LEU A 53 0.05 -17.52 13.68
C LEU A 53 0.17 -19.00 14.06
N SER A 54 0.26 -19.92 13.09
CA SER A 54 0.30 -21.37 13.36
C SER A 54 1.53 -21.78 14.18
N THR A 55 2.66 -21.09 13.97
CA THR A 55 3.92 -21.29 14.70
C THR A 55 4.31 -20.07 15.53
N PHE A 56 3.42 -19.09 15.69
CA PHE A 56 3.74 -17.85 16.41
C PHE A 56 3.85 -18.11 17.91
N GLU A 57 4.99 -17.71 18.48
CA GLU A 57 5.22 -17.66 19.92
C GLU A 57 5.31 -16.22 20.40
N LYS A 58 4.84 -15.98 21.64
CA LYS A 58 4.89 -14.64 22.24
C LYS A 58 6.31 -14.10 22.26
N THR A 59 6.53 -12.95 21.64
CA THR A 59 7.84 -12.32 21.61
C THR A 59 8.24 -11.77 22.98
N LYS A 60 9.54 -11.52 23.20
CA LYS A 60 10.04 -10.84 24.42
C LYS A 60 9.39 -9.46 24.60
N THR A 61 9.14 -8.75 23.50
CA THR A 61 8.47 -7.45 23.51
C THR A 61 7.02 -7.60 23.95
N GLN A 62 6.30 -8.58 23.43
CA GLN A 62 4.94 -8.89 23.84
C GLN A 62 4.86 -9.19 25.35
N GLN A 63 5.66 -10.14 25.84
CA GLN A 63 5.71 -10.51 27.26
C GLN A 63 5.99 -9.30 28.17
N LYS A 64 6.91 -8.41 27.75
CA LYS A 64 7.22 -7.17 28.47
C LYS A 64 6.01 -6.23 28.51
N LEU A 65 5.31 -6.03 27.39
CA LEU A 65 4.15 -5.15 27.32
C LEU A 65 2.96 -5.70 28.09
N GLU A 66 2.74 -7.02 28.08
CA GLU A 66 1.73 -7.67 28.91
C GLU A 66 1.97 -7.39 30.40
N LYS A 67 3.22 -7.53 30.87
CA LYS A 67 3.58 -7.20 32.25
C LYS A 67 3.42 -5.70 32.56
N LEU A 68 3.84 -4.83 31.64
CA LEU A 68 3.76 -3.37 31.80
C LEU A 68 2.31 -2.87 31.91
N ASN A 69 1.40 -3.51 31.18
CA ASN A 69 0.01 -3.08 31.05
C ASN A 69 -0.97 -3.96 31.84
N ALA A 70 -0.47 -4.86 32.71
CA ALA A 70 -1.28 -5.81 33.48
C ALA A 70 -2.30 -5.14 34.43
N GLY A 71 -2.09 -3.87 34.78
CA GLY A 71 -3.03 -3.10 35.61
C GLY A 71 -4.24 -2.54 34.84
N PHE A 72 -4.23 -2.59 33.51
CA PHE A 72 -5.31 -2.10 32.67
C PHE A 72 -6.32 -3.21 32.36
N LYS A 73 -7.59 -2.83 32.25
CA LYS A 73 -8.65 -3.72 31.80
C LYS A 73 -8.67 -3.75 30.27
N VAL A 74 -8.65 -4.94 29.68
CA VAL A 74 -8.82 -5.14 28.23
C VAL A 74 -10.19 -5.76 27.95
N VAL A 75 -10.89 -5.23 26.95
CA VAL A 75 -12.17 -5.74 26.45
C VAL A 75 -12.03 -5.96 24.95
N ILE A 76 -12.47 -7.13 24.45
CA ILE A 76 -12.51 -7.46 23.02
C ILE A 76 -13.92 -7.91 22.68
N GLN A 77 -14.54 -7.29 21.68
CA GLN A 77 -15.94 -7.50 21.32
C GLN A 77 -16.22 -7.06 19.87
N PRO A 78 -17.36 -7.45 19.26
CA PRO A 78 -17.82 -6.83 18.03
C PRO A 78 -17.88 -5.30 18.16
N ILE A 79 -17.64 -4.59 17.06
CA ILE A 79 -17.59 -3.12 17.03
C ILE A 79 -18.80 -2.47 17.71
N GLN A 80 -18.54 -1.52 18.61
CA GLN A 80 -19.56 -0.68 19.23
C GLN A 80 -19.07 0.76 19.31
N LEU A 81 -19.23 1.48 18.19
CA LEU A 81 -18.82 2.88 18.12
C LEU A 81 -19.51 3.74 19.18
N ASN A 82 -18.73 4.60 19.82
CA ASN A 82 -19.22 5.54 20.82
C ASN A 82 -18.37 6.81 20.88
N GLU A 83 -18.93 7.86 21.50
CA GLU A 83 -18.30 9.20 21.61
C GLU A 83 -16.94 9.19 22.32
N LYS A 84 -16.71 8.25 23.26
CA LYS A 84 -15.42 8.15 23.96
C LYS A 84 -14.31 7.70 23.01
N GLN A 85 -14.61 6.76 22.11
CA GLN A 85 -13.67 6.31 21.08
C GLN A 85 -13.37 7.42 20.07
N GLU A 86 -14.39 8.14 19.60
CA GLU A 86 -14.20 9.29 18.70
C GLU A 86 -13.33 10.38 19.36
N THR A 87 -13.62 10.74 20.62
CA THR A 87 -12.83 11.71 21.37
C THR A 87 -11.37 11.28 21.50
N LEU A 88 -11.13 10.00 21.79
CA LEU A 88 -9.78 9.45 21.90
C LEU A 88 -9.06 9.44 20.53
N PHE A 89 -9.77 9.12 19.46
CA PHE A 89 -9.25 9.14 18.09
C PHE A 89 -8.84 10.56 17.68
N GLN A 90 -9.67 11.57 17.96
CA GLN A 90 -9.32 12.97 17.71
C GLN A 90 -8.11 13.42 18.52
N LYS A 91 -8.03 13.04 19.81
CA LYS A 91 -6.86 13.34 20.66
C LYS A 91 -5.58 12.74 20.08
N TYR A 92 -5.64 11.49 19.64
CA TYR A 92 -4.49 10.81 19.02
C TYR A 92 -4.11 11.44 17.67
N SER A 93 -5.09 11.72 16.82
CA SER A 93 -4.90 12.32 15.49
C SER A 93 -4.23 13.69 15.54
N ASN A 94 -4.56 14.51 16.54
CA ASN A 94 -3.91 15.80 16.77
C ASN A 94 -2.45 15.69 17.26
N HIS A 95 -1.99 14.50 17.65
CA HIS A 95 -0.63 14.27 18.16
C HIS A 95 0.30 13.62 17.13
N ILE A 96 -0.24 13.10 16.03
CA ILE A 96 0.54 12.49 14.95
C ILE A 96 0.84 13.50 13.85
N THR A 97 1.87 13.21 13.06
CA THR A 97 2.39 14.12 12.02
C THR A 97 1.96 13.72 10.60
N PHE A 98 1.09 12.72 10.47
CA PHE A 98 0.58 12.24 9.18
C PHE A 98 -0.92 12.50 9.09
N ASP A 99 -1.43 12.57 7.86
CA ASP A 99 -2.85 12.81 7.60
C ASP A 99 -3.70 11.67 8.18
N ALA A 100 -4.58 12.04 9.11
CA ALA A 100 -5.56 11.14 9.68
C ALA A 100 -6.93 11.36 9.04
N SER A 101 -7.77 10.32 9.04
CA SER A 101 -9.18 10.49 8.69
C SER A 101 -9.83 11.55 9.59
N PRO A 102 -10.78 12.33 9.08
CA PRO A 102 -11.43 13.41 9.84
C PRO A 102 -12.21 12.91 11.07
N SER A 103 -12.65 11.64 11.07
CA SER A 103 -13.31 10.98 12.20
C SER A 103 -13.06 9.48 12.19
N LEU A 104 -13.30 8.81 13.31
CA LEU A 104 -13.26 7.35 13.40
C LEU A 104 -14.35 6.73 12.52
N GLU A 105 -15.53 7.35 12.51
CA GLU A 105 -16.64 6.97 11.64
C GLU A 105 -16.23 7.04 10.16
N ASN A 106 -15.55 8.11 9.73
CA ASN A 106 -15.09 8.22 8.36
C ASN A 106 -14.00 7.18 8.03
N LEU A 107 -13.09 6.89 8.96
CA LEU A 107 -12.05 5.88 8.80
C LEU A 107 -12.63 4.48 8.53
N LEU A 108 -13.67 4.11 9.28
CA LEU A 108 -14.26 2.77 9.21
C LEU A 108 -15.37 2.68 8.17
N PHE A 109 -16.21 3.69 8.03
CA PHE A 109 -17.42 3.63 7.23
C PHE A 109 -17.35 4.46 5.95
N ASN A 110 -16.41 5.41 5.85
CA ASN A 110 -16.38 6.42 4.79
C ASN A 110 -17.75 7.09 4.56
N ASN A 111 -18.49 7.33 5.66
CA ASN A 111 -19.86 7.86 5.67
C ASN A 111 -20.92 6.96 4.99
N GLY A 112 -20.62 5.68 4.75
CA GLY A 112 -21.57 4.68 4.28
C GLY A 112 -22.46 4.14 5.40
N GLU A 113 -23.67 3.72 5.07
CA GLU A 113 -24.65 3.17 6.02
C GLU A 113 -24.51 1.66 6.26
N ASN A 114 -23.82 0.95 5.35
CA ASN A 114 -23.64 -0.50 5.41
C ASN A 114 -22.24 -0.85 5.93
N ASP A 115 -22.17 -1.80 6.87
CA ASP A 115 -20.91 -2.43 7.28
C ASP A 115 -20.76 -3.78 6.56
N ILE A 116 -19.83 -3.86 5.62
CA ILE A 116 -19.53 -5.10 4.90
C ILE A 116 -18.53 -5.98 5.65
N PHE A 117 -17.87 -5.46 6.69
CA PHE A 117 -16.79 -6.15 7.39
C PHE A 117 -17.25 -6.71 8.74
N ASN A 118 -16.80 -7.92 9.08
CA ASN A 118 -16.95 -8.49 10.41
C ASN A 118 -15.93 -7.86 11.38
N THR A 119 -16.20 -6.63 11.81
CA THR A 119 -15.28 -5.80 12.59
C THR A 119 -15.37 -6.08 14.09
N TYR A 120 -14.21 -6.29 14.73
CA TYR A 120 -14.03 -6.36 16.18
C TYR A 120 -13.18 -5.18 16.69
N GLU A 121 -13.40 -4.83 17.95
CA GLU A 121 -12.62 -3.83 18.67
C GLU A 121 -11.86 -4.44 19.84
N VAL A 122 -10.70 -3.88 20.15
CA VAL A 122 -9.98 -4.06 21.40
C VAL A 122 -9.94 -2.71 22.11
N SER A 123 -10.52 -2.63 23.30
CA SER A 123 -10.55 -1.42 24.14
C SER A 123 -9.77 -1.64 25.43
N VAL A 124 -8.91 -0.69 25.79
CA VAL A 124 -8.07 -0.72 26.99
C VAL A 124 -8.48 0.41 27.93
N TYR A 125 -8.72 0.06 29.18
CA TYR A 125 -9.18 0.99 30.21
C TYR A 125 -8.21 1.07 31.39
N ASP A 126 -7.91 2.28 31.81
CA ASP A 126 -7.35 2.57 33.12
C ASP A 126 -8.51 2.94 34.06
N GLN A 127 -8.90 1.99 34.91
CA GLN A 127 -10.15 2.03 35.66
C GLN A 127 -11.37 2.22 34.72
N GLU A 128 -12.01 3.38 34.75
CA GLU A 128 -13.16 3.73 33.89
C GLU A 128 -12.78 4.54 32.64
N LYS A 129 -11.52 5.00 32.57
CA LYS A 129 -11.04 5.83 31.46
C LYS A 129 -10.62 4.95 30.29
N LEU A 130 -11.20 5.18 29.11
CA LEU A 130 -10.74 4.57 27.86
C LEU A 130 -9.41 5.23 27.44
N ILE A 131 -8.35 4.42 27.34
CA ILE A 131 -6.98 4.90 27.05
C ILE A 131 -6.41 4.37 25.75
N ALA A 132 -6.98 3.31 25.18
CA ALA A 132 -6.60 2.79 23.88
C ALA A 132 -7.75 2.06 23.21
N THR A 133 -7.85 2.16 21.88
CA THR A 133 -8.76 1.35 21.08
C THR A 133 -8.10 0.95 19.77
N GLY A 134 -8.36 -0.26 19.31
CA GLY A 134 -7.96 -0.70 17.98
C GLY A 134 -8.97 -1.62 17.34
N PHE A 135 -9.13 -1.49 16.02
CA PHE A 135 -10.10 -2.26 15.22
C PHE A 135 -9.40 -3.28 14.33
N PHE A 136 -10.08 -4.39 14.06
CA PHE A 136 -9.62 -5.44 13.16
C PHE A 136 -10.80 -6.21 12.57
N ASP A 137 -10.62 -6.71 11.35
CA ASP A 137 -11.67 -7.43 10.63
C ASP A 137 -11.34 -8.92 10.61
N LEU A 138 -12.36 -9.76 10.77
CA LEU A 138 -12.23 -11.21 10.79
C LEU A 138 -12.71 -11.84 9.46
N GLY A 139 -11.84 -12.66 8.87
CA GLY A 139 -12.17 -13.67 7.86
C GLY A 139 -12.44 -15.05 8.49
N ASP A 140 -12.47 -16.10 7.68
CA ASP A 140 -12.62 -17.48 8.20
C ASP A 140 -11.31 -17.99 8.81
N ASN A 141 -10.19 -17.66 8.17
CA ASN A 141 -8.85 -18.10 8.57
C ASN A 141 -7.83 -16.96 8.68
N SER A 142 -8.26 -15.72 8.42
CA SER A 142 -7.42 -14.53 8.51
C SER A 142 -8.04 -13.42 9.34
N ALA A 143 -7.21 -12.46 9.74
CA ALA A 143 -7.68 -11.19 10.31
C ALA A 143 -6.84 -10.01 9.81
N ALA A 144 -7.46 -8.85 9.62
CA ALA A 144 -6.80 -7.63 9.17
C ALA A 144 -6.76 -6.58 10.28
N GLY A 145 -5.57 -6.12 10.68
CA GLY A 145 -5.41 -5.07 11.68
C GLY A 145 -5.62 -3.68 11.10
N ILE A 146 -6.79 -3.06 11.34
CA ILE A 146 -7.21 -1.82 10.66
C ILE A 146 -6.57 -0.57 11.27
N THR A 147 -6.81 -0.31 12.56
CA THR A 147 -6.25 0.89 13.22
C THR A 147 -6.00 0.64 14.70
N CYS A 148 -5.09 1.42 15.28
CA CYS A 148 -4.81 1.49 16.70
C CYS A 148 -4.56 2.95 17.06
N PHE A 149 -5.30 3.46 18.04
CA PHE A 149 -5.12 4.80 18.59
C PHE A 149 -5.20 4.75 20.11
N TYR A 150 -4.54 5.69 20.77
CA TYR A 150 -4.40 5.68 22.22
C TYR A 150 -4.19 7.08 22.77
N ASP A 151 -4.38 7.24 24.08
CA ASP A 151 -4.17 8.50 24.77
C ASP A 151 -2.67 8.82 24.80
N PRO A 152 -2.20 9.92 24.16
CA PRO A 152 -0.78 10.29 24.14
C PRO A 152 -0.14 10.42 25.52
N ASP A 153 -0.91 10.70 26.58
CA ASP A 153 -0.43 10.76 27.96
C ASP A 153 0.11 9.40 28.45
N TYR A 154 -0.34 8.30 27.83
CA TYR A 154 0.08 6.92 28.10
C TYR A 154 1.17 6.43 27.13
N LYS A 155 1.87 7.32 26.40
CA LYS A 155 2.92 6.93 25.44
C LYS A 155 3.96 5.95 26.01
N LYS A 156 4.29 6.06 27.31
CA LYS A 156 5.23 5.17 28.02
C LYS A 156 4.79 3.70 28.07
N HIS A 157 3.49 3.43 27.90
CA HIS A 157 2.89 2.10 27.93
C HIS A 157 2.91 1.37 26.57
N SER A 158 3.33 2.06 25.50
CA SER A 158 3.38 1.51 24.13
C SER A 158 2.03 0.90 23.69
N LEU A 159 0.93 1.58 24.01
CA LEU A 159 -0.44 1.05 23.84
C LEU A 159 -0.77 0.66 22.39
N GLY A 160 -0.23 1.36 21.39
CA GLY A 160 -0.41 0.97 19.99
C GLY A 160 0.10 -0.44 19.69
N LYS A 161 1.32 -0.77 20.12
CA LYS A 161 1.90 -2.12 19.95
C LYS A 161 1.21 -3.15 20.86
N PHE A 162 0.82 -2.75 22.06
CA PHE A 162 0.05 -3.61 22.97
C PHE A 162 -1.30 -4.03 22.35
N LEU A 163 -2.04 -3.09 21.75
CA LEU A 163 -3.29 -3.39 21.03
C LEU A 163 -3.08 -4.41 19.90
N MET A 164 -1.98 -4.32 19.15
CA MET A 164 -1.66 -5.30 18.10
C MET A 164 -1.45 -6.70 18.69
N TYR A 165 -0.75 -6.82 19.83
CA TYR A 165 -0.59 -8.10 20.49
C TYR A 165 -1.90 -8.67 21.06
N GLN A 166 -2.79 -7.83 21.60
CA GLN A 166 -4.11 -8.28 22.03
C GLN A 166 -4.95 -8.83 20.87
N LYS A 167 -4.88 -8.19 19.69
CA LYS A 167 -5.54 -8.69 18.47
C LYS A 167 -4.95 -10.04 18.04
N ILE A 168 -3.63 -10.16 18.01
CA ILE A 168 -2.92 -11.40 17.66
C ILE A 168 -3.31 -12.55 18.62
N ASP A 169 -3.28 -12.31 19.93
CA ASP A 169 -3.66 -13.32 20.94
C ASP A 169 -5.12 -13.74 20.78
N PHE A 170 -6.03 -12.80 20.53
CA PHE A 170 -7.44 -13.09 20.26
C PHE A 170 -7.61 -13.95 19.01
N CYS A 171 -6.99 -13.56 17.89
CA CYS A 171 -7.04 -14.31 16.63
C CYS A 171 -6.50 -15.73 16.81
N LYS A 172 -5.37 -15.87 17.51
CA LYS A 172 -4.77 -17.18 17.80
C LYS A 172 -5.70 -18.07 18.63
N ASN A 173 -6.39 -17.51 19.63
CA ASN A 173 -7.36 -18.26 20.44
C ASN A 173 -8.60 -18.69 19.64
N LEU A 174 -8.94 -17.97 18.57
CA LEU A 174 -9.99 -18.35 17.62
C LEU A 174 -9.53 -19.36 16.56
N GLY A 175 -8.24 -19.71 16.51
CA GLY A 175 -7.69 -20.60 15.49
C GLY A 175 -7.43 -19.93 14.14
N ILE A 176 -7.45 -18.59 14.07
CA ILE A 176 -7.06 -17.84 12.87
C ILE A 176 -5.59 -18.10 12.56
N ARG A 177 -5.27 -18.40 11.30
CA ARG A 177 -3.92 -18.68 10.85
C ARG A 177 -3.13 -17.43 10.51
N TYR A 178 -3.74 -16.45 9.84
CA TYR A 178 -3.00 -15.31 9.30
C TYR A 178 -3.47 -13.98 9.88
N PHE A 179 -2.53 -13.16 10.37
CA PHE A 179 -2.82 -11.79 10.77
C PHE A 179 -2.12 -10.80 9.84
N TYR A 180 -2.88 -9.90 9.22
CA TYR A 180 -2.40 -8.93 8.24
C TYR A 180 -2.30 -7.53 8.89
N PRO A 181 -1.10 -7.04 9.25
CA PRO A 181 -0.91 -5.70 9.83
C PRO A 181 -0.87 -4.58 8.76
N GLY A 182 -1.24 -4.88 7.51
CA GLY A 182 -1.10 -4.00 6.35
C GLY A 182 0.29 -4.07 5.73
N TYR A 183 0.75 -2.99 5.09
CA TYR A 183 2.08 -2.93 4.47
C TYR A 183 3.11 -2.21 5.36
N PHE A 184 4.39 -2.35 4.98
CA PHE A 184 5.45 -1.40 5.30
C PHE A 184 6.03 -0.79 4.02
N ALA A 185 6.76 0.32 4.17
CA ALA A 185 7.36 1.04 3.06
C ALA A 185 8.87 1.21 3.31
N PRO A 186 9.73 0.39 2.66
CA PRO A 186 11.17 0.50 2.79
C PRO A 186 11.66 1.93 2.55
N GLY A 187 12.42 2.49 3.51
CA GLY A 187 12.89 3.87 3.45
C GLY A 187 11.94 4.91 4.07
N TYR A 188 10.77 4.50 4.55
CA TYR A 188 9.82 5.34 5.27
C TYR A 188 9.55 4.78 6.69
N PRO A 189 10.29 5.24 7.72
CA PRO A 189 10.33 4.59 9.05
C PRO A 189 9.01 4.53 9.81
N LEU A 190 8.00 5.28 9.40
CA LEU A 190 6.71 5.37 10.11
C LEU A 190 6.01 4.00 10.23
N PHE A 191 6.26 3.09 9.29
CA PHE A 191 5.63 1.76 9.27
C PHE A 191 6.54 0.63 9.77
N ASP A 192 7.79 0.92 10.12
CA ASP A 192 8.80 -0.10 10.49
C ASP A 192 8.46 -0.82 11.79
N TYR A 193 7.62 -0.22 12.66
CA TYR A 193 7.21 -0.84 13.92
C TYR A 193 6.51 -2.20 13.74
N LYS A 194 5.97 -2.48 12.54
CA LYS A 194 5.32 -3.75 12.18
C LYS A 194 6.32 -4.89 12.02
N LEU A 195 7.56 -4.58 11.61
CA LEU A 195 8.61 -5.56 11.35
C LEU A 195 9.04 -6.30 12.62
N ASP A 196 8.88 -5.65 13.78
CA ASP A 196 9.25 -6.20 15.08
C ASP A 196 8.12 -6.98 15.77
N LEU A 197 6.92 -7.05 15.18
CA LEU A 197 5.77 -7.69 15.84
C LEU A 197 5.98 -9.18 16.04
N ALA A 198 6.49 -9.85 15.00
CA ALA A 198 6.58 -11.30 14.93
C ALA A 198 7.72 -11.73 13.99
N LYS A 199 8.94 -11.25 14.24
CA LYS A 199 10.08 -11.37 13.30
C LYS A 199 10.24 -12.73 12.62
N ASN A 200 10.12 -13.84 13.36
CA ASN A 200 10.32 -15.20 12.85
C ASN A 200 9.12 -15.74 12.05
N ASN A 201 7.97 -15.09 12.14
CA ASN A 201 6.69 -15.50 11.53
C ASN A 201 6.18 -14.45 10.54
N LEU A 202 6.93 -13.38 10.34
CA LEU A 202 6.55 -12.29 9.47
C LEU A 202 6.89 -12.69 8.03
N GLU A 203 5.91 -12.53 7.16
CA GLU A 203 6.03 -12.79 5.73
C GLU A 203 5.69 -11.52 4.95
N TYR A 204 6.27 -11.39 3.77
CA TYR A 204 5.94 -10.33 2.82
C TYR A 204 5.43 -10.92 1.50
N LEU A 205 4.53 -10.21 0.84
CA LEU A 205 4.07 -10.58 -0.50
C LEU A 205 5.07 -10.11 -1.55
N ASP A 206 5.69 -11.06 -2.25
CA ASP A 206 6.60 -10.79 -3.34
C ASP A 206 5.82 -10.49 -4.63
N ILE A 207 6.03 -9.30 -5.20
CA ILE A 207 5.27 -8.81 -6.35
C ILE A 207 5.52 -9.60 -7.65
N HIS A 208 6.70 -10.21 -7.77
CA HIS A 208 7.09 -10.93 -8.97
C HIS A 208 6.51 -12.35 -8.98
N THR A 209 6.65 -13.06 -7.87
CA THR A 209 6.18 -14.46 -7.75
C THR A 209 4.75 -14.59 -7.26
N ASN A 210 4.16 -13.50 -6.74
CA ASN A 210 2.88 -13.48 -6.05
C ASN A 210 2.79 -14.50 -4.90
N ASN A 211 3.92 -14.75 -4.23
CA ASN A 211 4.02 -15.65 -3.09
C ASN A 211 4.37 -14.89 -1.82
N TRP A 212 3.88 -15.41 -0.71
CA TRP A 212 4.29 -14.96 0.61
C TRP A 212 5.61 -15.63 0.99
N LEU A 213 6.62 -14.83 1.27
CA LEU A 213 7.97 -15.27 1.61
C LEU A 213 8.34 -14.78 3.01
N SER A 214 9.17 -15.55 3.73
CA SER A 214 9.73 -15.11 5.01
C SER A 214 10.40 -13.75 4.88
N PHE A 215 10.11 -12.83 5.82
CA PHE A 215 10.70 -11.51 5.87
C PHE A 215 12.22 -11.53 6.03
N GLU A 216 12.79 -12.61 6.56
CA GLU A 216 14.24 -12.79 6.64
C GLU A 216 14.92 -12.81 5.26
N ASN A 217 14.18 -13.15 4.21
CA ASN A 217 14.66 -13.14 2.83
C ASN A 217 14.49 -11.77 2.14
N PHE A 218 13.87 -10.79 2.81
CA PHE A 218 13.68 -9.47 2.23
C PHE A 218 15.01 -8.72 2.13
N SER A 219 15.41 -8.37 0.90
CA SER A 219 16.58 -7.52 0.63
C SER A 219 16.15 -6.13 0.17
N LYS A 220 16.95 -5.11 0.53
CA LYS A 220 16.78 -3.75 -0.02
C LYS A 220 17.00 -3.69 -1.53
N ASP A 221 17.73 -4.66 -2.09
CA ASP A 221 17.92 -4.78 -3.54
C ASP A 221 16.64 -5.25 -4.25
N ASN A 222 15.70 -5.83 -3.50
CA ASN A 222 14.42 -6.33 -4.01
C ASN A 222 13.28 -5.31 -3.91
N ILE A 223 13.57 -4.03 -3.62
CA ILE A 223 12.55 -2.99 -3.53
C ILE A 223 12.02 -2.69 -4.95
N PRO A 224 10.72 -2.87 -5.22
CA PRO A 224 10.17 -2.77 -6.59
C PRO A 224 10.49 -1.47 -7.30
N PHE A 225 10.28 -0.33 -6.64
CA PHE A 225 10.54 0.98 -7.23
C PHE A 225 12.02 1.18 -7.57
N VAL A 226 12.93 0.64 -6.75
CA VAL A 226 14.38 0.71 -6.96
C VAL A 226 14.76 -0.11 -8.19
N ILE A 227 14.25 -1.35 -8.31
CA ILE A 227 14.49 -2.21 -9.48
C ILE A 227 14.00 -1.54 -10.76
N MET A 228 12.75 -1.06 -10.78
CA MET A 228 12.19 -0.39 -11.96
C MET A 228 13.01 0.82 -12.36
N THR A 229 13.45 1.63 -11.38
CA THR A 229 14.32 2.79 -11.62
C THR A 229 15.66 2.36 -12.22
N GLN A 230 16.32 1.36 -11.66
CA GLN A 230 17.61 0.87 -12.15
C GLN A 230 17.50 0.31 -13.57
N LYS A 231 16.45 -0.46 -13.85
CA LYS A 231 16.19 -1.03 -15.17
C LYS A 231 15.96 0.05 -16.21
N LEU A 232 15.14 1.05 -15.91
CA LEU A 232 14.94 2.18 -16.83
C LEU A 232 16.20 3.04 -16.98
N LYS A 233 17.02 3.22 -15.92
CA LYS A 233 18.33 3.88 -16.05
C LYS A 233 19.28 3.12 -16.97
N ALA A 234 19.33 1.79 -16.88
CA ALA A 234 20.12 0.98 -17.80
C ALA A 234 19.65 1.13 -19.26
N LEU A 235 18.34 1.24 -19.50
CA LEU A 235 17.80 1.55 -20.83
C LEU A 235 18.18 2.97 -21.28
N SER A 236 18.10 3.95 -20.38
CA SER A 236 18.50 5.34 -20.64
C SER A 236 19.97 5.43 -21.10
N GLU A 237 20.88 4.69 -20.46
CA GLU A 237 22.28 4.58 -20.89
C GLU A 237 22.40 4.06 -22.33
N LYS A 238 21.62 3.03 -22.70
CA LYS A 238 21.60 2.48 -24.06
C LYS A 238 21.03 3.43 -25.10
N LEU A 239 20.01 4.20 -24.74
CA LEU A 239 19.48 5.26 -25.61
C LEU A 239 20.51 6.39 -25.81
N ASN A 240 21.25 6.77 -24.76
CA ASN A 240 22.33 7.75 -24.85
C ASN A 240 23.49 7.28 -25.74
N GLU A 241 23.90 6.00 -25.64
CA GLU A 241 24.95 5.40 -26.48
C GLU A 241 24.64 5.52 -27.98
N ILE A 242 23.35 5.47 -28.36
CA ILE A 242 22.89 5.61 -29.74
C ILE A 242 22.41 7.02 -30.10
N GLY A 243 22.61 8.00 -29.21
CA GLY A 243 22.27 9.40 -29.44
C GLY A 243 20.76 9.70 -29.51
N PHE A 244 19.93 8.90 -28.82
CA PHE A 244 18.48 9.06 -28.84
C PHE A 244 17.99 9.88 -27.63
N GLU A 245 17.38 11.04 -27.89
CA GLU A 245 16.88 11.92 -26.84
C GLU A 245 15.71 11.30 -26.08
N HIS A 246 15.72 11.43 -24.76
CA HIS A 246 14.67 10.91 -23.89
C HIS A 246 14.69 11.60 -22.53
N THR A 247 13.55 11.56 -21.85
CA THR A 247 13.38 12.13 -20.50
C THR A 247 12.84 11.07 -19.56
N PHE A 248 13.30 11.13 -18.32
CA PHE A 248 12.87 10.26 -17.24
C PHE A 248 11.80 10.96 -16.40
N PHE A 249 10.69 10.28 -16.14
CA PHE A 249 9.61 10.83 -15.33
C PHE A 249 9.21 9.88 -14.21
N LYS A 250 9.06 10.45 -13.01
CA LYS A 250 8.26 9.90 -11.92
C LYS A 250 6.83 10.38 -12.11
N TYR A 251 5.89 9.45 -12.13
CA TYR A 251 4.50 9.78 -12.37
C TYR A 251 3.79 10.14 -11.08
N ASP A 252 3.09 11.26 -11.02
CA ASP A 252 2.47 11.72 -9.78
C ASP A 252 1.08 11.14 -9.49
N TYR A 253 0.47 10.48 -10.48
CA TYR A 253 -0.92 10.01 -10.45
C TYR A 253 -1.06 8.49 -10.65
N PHE A 254 -0.01 7.72 -10.33
CA PHE A 254 -0.04 6.25 -10.48
C PHE A 254 -1.11 5.58 -9.62
N ASP A 255 -1.60 6.26 -8.59
CA ASP A 255 -2.63 5.82 -7.64
C ASP A 255 -4.01 6.41 -7.95
N ALA A 256 -4.19 7.09 -9.09
CA ALA A 256 -5.45 7.75 -9.43
C ALA A 256 -6.65 6.80 -9.53
N ASP A 257 -6.44 5.52 -9.90
CA ASP A 257 -7.50 4.51 -9.92
C ASP A 257 -8.02 4.13 -8.51
N LEU A 258 -7.35 4.57 -7.44
CA LEU A 258 -7.84 4.47 -6.06
C LEU A 258 -8.83 5.59 -5.71
N MET A 259 -9.00 6.61 -6.56
CA MET A 259 -10.00 7.64 -6.36
C MET A 259 -11.36 7.15 -6.86
N THR A 260 -12.40 7.22 -6.02
CA THR A 260 -13.75 6.72 -6.34
C THR A 260 -14.30 7.21 -7.67
N ASN A 261 -14.06 8.47 -8.03
CA ASN A 261 -14.55 9.11 -9.25
C ASN A 261 -13.71 8.78 -10.51
N LEU A 262 -12.53 8.18 -10.35
CA LEU A 262 -11.63 7.80 -11.43
C LEU A 262 -11.50 6.28 -11.59
N ASN A 263 -11.93 5.52 -10.58
CA ASN A 263 -11.87 4.07 -10.58
C ASN A 263 -12.59 3.46 -11.80
N GLY A 264 -12.04 2.36 -12.31
CA GLY A 264 -12.56 1.65 -13.48
C GLY A 264 -12.18 2.28 -14.83
N LEU A 265 -11.51 3.44 -14.84
CA LEU A 265 -11.01 4.04 -16.07
C LEU A 265 -9.75 3.32 -16.63
N ASN A 266 -9.13 2.44 -15.84
CA ASN A 266 -7.90 1.72 -16.17
C ASN A 266 -6.79 2.70 -16.55
N LEU A 267 -6.48 3.60 -15.62
CA LEU A 267 -5.49 4.64 -15.80
C LEU A 267 -4.08 4.05 -15.78
N PHE A 268 -3.12 4.85 -16.23
CA PHE A 268 -1.72 4.47 -16.21
C PHE A 268 -1.19 4.48 -14.77
N ASP A 269 -0.69 3.35 -14.29
CA ASP A 269 -0.38 3.10 -12.88
C ASP A 269 1.10 2.78 -12.61
N PHE A 270 1.97 2.97 -13.61
CA PHE A 270 3.41 2.85 -13.39
C PHE A 270 3.93 4.13 -12.72
N PRO A 271 4.67 4.04 -11.60
CA PRO A 271 5.20 5.21 -10.89
C PRO A 271 6.35 5.90 -11.64
N ILE A 272 6.85 5.30 -12.72
CA ILE A 272 8.10 5.69 -13.37
C ILE A 272 8.10 5.22 -14.83
N PHE A 273 8.52 6.09 -15.74
CA PHE A 273 8.58 5.79 -17.17
C PHE A 273 9.60 6.66 -17.89
N ILE A 274 9.97 6.25 -19.11
CA ILE A 274 10.76 7.03 -20.05
C ILE A 274 9.84 7.58 -21.15
N PHE A 275 10.03 8.87 -21.45
CA PHE A 275 9.39 9.56 -22.55
C PHE A 275 10.43 9.86 -23.64
N CYS A 276 10.14 9.46 -24.87
CA CYS A 276 11.07 9.49 -26.00
C CYS A 276 10.59 10.41 -27.15
N PHE A 277 9.57 11.25 -26.94
CA PHE A 277 8.84 11.94 -28.00
C PHE A 277 8.57 13.40 -27.67
N GLU A 278 8.11 14.18 -28.65
CA GLU A 278 7.40 15.43 -28.35
C GLU A 278 5.98 15.11 -27.88
N VAL A 279 5.47 15.89 -26.92
CA VAL A 279 4.11 15.70 -26.40
C VAL A 279 3.11 16.23 -27.43
N ASP A 280 2.45 15.33 -28.17
CA ASP A 280 1.27 15.68 -28.95
C ASP A 280 0.01 15.46 -28.11
N GLN A 281 -0.71 16.54 -27.81
CA GLN A 281 -1.96 16.46 -27.04
C GLN A 281 -3.10 15.78 -27.81
N SER A 282 -2.97 15.61 -29.11
CA SER A 282 -4.00 15.07 -29.99
C SER A 282 -3.85 13.57 -30.23
N ASN A 283 -2.69 12.99 -29.93
CA ASN A 283 -2.36 11.60 -30.25
C ASN A 283 -1.78 10.84 -29.04
N PRO A 284 -2.04 9.53 -28.92
CA PRO A 284 -1.36 8.69 -27.94
C PRO A 284 0.16 8.77 -28.13
N SER A 285 0.87 9.15 -27.08
CA SER A 285 2.32 9.24 -27.06
C SER A 285 2.93 7.90 -26.62
N PRO A 286 3.94 7.37 -27.32
CA PRO A 286 4.60 6.15 -26.87
C PRO A 286 5.45 6.43 -25.63
N ILE A 287 5.41 5.54 -24.65
CA ILE A 287 6.23 5.60 -23.44
C ILE A 287 6.80 4.23 -23.14
N ILE A 288 7.91 4.21 -22.41
CA ILE A 288 8.57 2.97 -22.02
C ILE A 288 8.53 2.81 -20.52
N VAL A 289 8.10 1.64 -20.07
CA VAL A 289 8.09 1.24 -18.66
C VAL A 289 8.91 -0.03 -18.48
N TYR A 290 9.29 -0.32 -17.24
CA TYR A 290 9.74 -1.65 -16.85
C TYR A 290 8.72 -2.21 -15.87
N ASP A 291 8.09 -3.32 -16.20
CA ASP A 291 7.15 -4.01 -15.33
C ASP A 291 7.91 -5.07 -14.53
N ILE A 292 7.94 -4.90 -13.21
CA ILE A 292 8.60 -5.84 -12.32
C ILE A 292 7.83 -7.17 -12.18
N ARG A 293 6.53 -7.19 -12.50
CA ARG A 293 5.68 -8.38 -12.34
C ARG A 293 6.08 -9.46 -13.34
N ASP A 294 6.40 -9.07 -14.57
CA ASP A 294 6.83 -9.99 -15.63
C ASP A 294 8.31 -9.83 -16.02
N SER A 295 9.03 -8.93 -15.34
CA SER A 295 10.45 -8.63 -15.57
C SER A 295 10.78 -8.13 -16.97
N GLN A 296 9.88 -7.40 -17.62
CA GLN A 296 10.08 -6.89 -18.97
C GLN A 296 10.05 -5.37 -19.07
N TYR A 297 10.78 -4.85 -20.06
CA TYR A 297 10.52 -3.52 -20.61
C TYR A 297 9.31 -3.60 -21.54
N HIS A 298 8.42 -2.61 -21.47
CA HIS A 298 7.31 -2.46 -22.40
C HIS A 298 7.34 -1.10 -23.07
N LEU A 299 7.25 -1.10 -24.39
CA LEU A 299 6.87 0.06 -25.18
C LEU A 299 5.35 0.03 -25.33
N LEU A 300 4.68 1.08 -24.88
CA LEU A 300 3.22 1.20 -24.91
C LEU A 300 2.78 2.59 -25.37
N LEU A 301 1.57 2.68 -25.92
CA LEU A 301 0.92 3.95 -26.22
C LEU A 301 0.13 4.43 -25.01
N SER A 302 0.30 5.70 -24.67
CA SER A 302 -0.39 6.37 -23.57
C SER A 302 -1.07 7.65 -24.06
N SER A 303 -2.32 7.88 -23.66
CA SER A 303 -3.06 9.11 -23.98
C SER A 303 -3.26 9.95 -22.73
N SER A 304 -3.19 11.28 -22.86
CA SER A 304 -3.72 12.19 -21.83
C SER A 304 -5.24 12.12 -21.83
N VAL A 305 -5.84 11.78 -20.69
CA VAL A 305 -7.31 11.77 -20.51
C VAL A 305 -7.80 13.02 -19.78
N PHE A 306 -6.91 13.72 -19.08
CA PHE A 306 -7.23 14.95 -18.38
C PHE A 306 -5.96 15.77 -18.16
N ARG A 307 -6.01 17.07 -18.44
CA ARG A 307 -4.93 18.01 -18.12
C ARG A 307 -5.18 18.62 -16.76
N THR A 308 -4.18 18.56 -15.88
CA THR A 308 -4.30 19.06 -14.51
C THR A 308 -4.07 20.57 -14.45
N TYR A 309 -4.29 21.16 -13.28
CA TYR A 309 -3.98 22.58 -13.03
C TYR A 309 -2.48 22.86 -12.93
N ALA A 310 -1.62 21.85 -12.99
CA ALA A 310 -0.18 22.06 -12.99
C ALA A 310 0.27 22.60 -14.35
N ASP A 311 0.78 23.83 -14.37
CA ASP A 311 1.20 24.48 -15.62
C ASP A 311 2.39 23.79 -16.30
N LYS A 312 3.25 23.12 -15.52
CA LYS A 312 4.45 22.43 -15.98
C LYS A 312 4.85 21.27 -15.07
N ASN A 313 5.61 20.34 -15.63
CA ASN A 313 6.31 19.30 -14.87
C ASN A 313 7.33 19.96 -13.93
N ILE A 314 7.47 19.43 -12.71
CA ILE A 314 8.38 19.97 -11.69
C ILE A 314 9.57 19.01 -11.54
N GLY A 315 10.72 19.39 -12.09
CA GLY A 315 11.90 18.52 -12.10
C GLY A 315 11.61 17.23 -12.88
N GLU A 316 11.88 16.09 -12.24
CA GLU A 316 11.61 14.75 -12.81
C GLU A 316 10.15 14.28 -12.60
N HIS A 317 9.25 15.12 -12.06
CA HIS A 317 7.87 14.73 -11.81
C HIS A 317 6.96 15.10 -12.99
N TYR A 318 6.26 14.10 -13.52
CA TYR A 318 5.20 14.28 -14.50
C TYR A 318 3.87 14.48 -13.77
N SER A 319 3.43 15.74 -13.74
CA SER A 319 2.25 16.18 -12.97
C SER A 319 1.24 16.92 -13.85
N THR A 320 1.48 17.04 -15.15
CA THR A 320 0.66 17.86 -16.06
C THR A 320 -0.58 17.15 -16.59
N ASN A 321 -0.54 15.82 -16.72
CA ASN A 321 -1.63 15.05 -17.31
C ASN A 321 -1.92 13.76 -16.55
N LEU A 322 -3.20 13.41 -16.51
CA LEU A 322 -3.66 12.08 -16.19
C LEU A 322 -3.53 11.21 -17.44
N LEU A 323 -2.86 10.07 -17.31
CA LEU A 323 -2.48 9.20 -18.41
C LEU A 323 -3.31 7.92 -18.38
N LYS A 324 -3.54 7.35 -19.57
CA LYS A 324 -4.19 6.05 -19.74
C LYS A 324 -3.42 5.20 -20.73
N THR A 325 -3.16 3.96 -20.36
CA THR A 325 -2.58 2.97 -21.28
C THR A 325 -3.59 2.63 -22.38
N VAL A 326 -3.21 2.89 -23.62
CA VAL A 326 -4.03 2.58 -24.81
C VAL A 326 -3.71 1.19 -25.32
N LYS A 327 -2.42 0.88 -25.50
CA LYS A 327 -1.98 -0.38 -26.12
C LYS A 327 -0.51 -0.70 -25.84
N TYR A 328 -0.20 -1.96 -25.60
CA TYR A 328 1.18 -2.47 -25.60
C TYR A 328 1.65 -2.72 -27.04
N LEU A 329 2.79 -2.16 -27.42
CA LEU A 329 3.37 -2.27 -28.75
C LEU A 329 4.46 -3.35 -28.82
N TYR A 330 5.32 -3.41 -27.81
CA TYR A 330 6.46 -4.32 -27.78
C TYR A 330 6.92 -4.60 -26.35
N SER A 331 7.41 -5.81 -26.10
CA SER A 331 7.98 -6.23 -24.81
C SER A 331 9.32 -6.92 -25.01
N SER A 332 10.24 -6.72 -24.07
CA SER A 332 11.55 -7.38 -24.09
C SER A 332 12.17 -7.36 -22.70
N GLU A 333 12.87 -8.42 -22.31
CA GLU A 333 13.70 -8.45 -21.08
C GLU A 333 14.99 -7.64 -21.22
N SER A 334 15.41 -7.34 -22.46
CA SER A 334 16.69 -6.69 -22.77
C SER A 334 16.54 -5.19 -23.06
N ALA A 335 17.30 -4.38 -22.33
CA ALA A 335 17.45 -2.96 -22.57
C ALA A 335 18.02 -2.65 -23.96
N ASN A 336 19.00 -3.44 -24.42
CA ASN A 336 19.61 -3.26 -25.75
C ASN A 336 18.58 -3.48 -26.87
N ILE A 337 17.78 -4.54 -26.76
CA ILE A 337 16.74 -4.84 -27.75
C ILE A 337 15.69 -3.72 -27.72
N MET A 338 15.25 -3.29 -26.53
CA MET A 338 14.29 -2.20 -26.42
C MET A 338 14.82 -0.89 -27.04
N ALA A 339 16.08 -0.51 -26.76
CA ALA A 339 16.70 0.68 -27.36
C ALA A 339 16.76 0.60 -28.89
N ASN A 340 17.09 -0.56 -29.45
CA ASN A 340 17.09 -0.80 -30.89
C ASN A 340 15.68 -0.73 -31.50
N ILE A 341 14.67 -1.27 -30.81
CA ILE A 341 13.28 -1.20 -31.28
C ILE A 341 12.80 0.24 -31.31
N VAL A 342 13.11 1.03 -30.29
CA VAL A 342 12.79 2.46 -30.22
C VAL A 342 13.47 3.19 -31.37
N SER A 343 14.77 3.01 -31.58
CA SER A 343 15.47 3.71 -32.66
C SER A 343 14.97 3.33 -34.06
N VAL A 344 14.68 2.05 -34.33
CA VAL A 344 14.27 1.58 -35.66
C VAL A 344 12.80 1.83 -35.97
N SER A 345 11.92 1.62 -34.99
CA SER A 345 10.47 1.75 -35.20
C SER A 345 10.02 3.20 -35.39
N LEU A 346 10.86 4.16 -34.98
CA LEU A 346 10.52 5.57 -34.95
C LEU A 346 11.16 6.40 -36.07
N ILE A 347 12.14 5.85 -36.80
CA ILE A 347 12.72 6.49 -38.00
C ILE A 347 11.79 6.39 -39.22
N LYS A 348 10.83 5.46 -39.24
CA LYS A 348 9.95 5.24 -40.41
C LYS A 348 8.66 6.06 -40.43
N THR A 349 8.47 7.00 -39.50
CA THR A 349 7.24 7.78 -39.36
C THR A 349 7.42 9.30 -39.55
N ILE A 350 8.57 9.72 -40.12
CA ILE A 350 8.81 11.11 -40.56
C ILE A 350 8.55 11.23 -42.06
#